data_AF-A0A2T5VC41-F1
#
_entry.id   AF-A0A2T5VC41-F1
#
_cell.length_a   1.000
_cell.length_b   1.000
_cell.length_c   1.000
_cell.angle_alpha   90.00
_cell.angle_beta   90.00
_cell.angle_gamma   90.00
#
_symmetry.space_group_name_H-M   'P 1'
#
loop_
_entity.id
_entity.type
_entity.pdbx_description
1 polymer ?
#
loop_
_entity_poly.entity_id
_entity_poly.type
_entity_poly.pdbx_seq_one_letter_code
_entity_poly.pdbx_strand_id
1 'polypeptide(L)'
;MLTLLQDFARARPPWRTILVWYLRFLAILLIGGGIIHWARIVGYVPWRGVMFVDMPVEWQVVTAYFGVLDMVAGIGLWLAASWGPVMWLLRVLSQVVMHTMFQDIFGSRPYEITFMMVTIAVYLTLTVLSERERRKE
;
A
#
# COMPACT_ATOMS: atom_id res chain seq x y z
N MET A 1 23.85 0.00 35.00
CA MET A 1 22.75 -0.87 34.52
C MET A 1 21.47 -0.07 34.25
N LEU A 2 20.97 0.73 35.21
CA LEU A 2 19.72 1.51 35.04
C LEU A 2 19.81 2.69 34.03
N THR A 3 20.99 3.26 33.80
CA THR A 3 21.20 4.33 32.81
C THR A 3 21.07 3.84 31.36
N LEU A 4 21.58 2.64 31.03
CA LEU A 4 21.47 2.07 29.68
C LEU A 4 20.02 1.76 29.25
N LEU A 5 19.18 1.33 30.20
CA LEU A 5 17.74 1.13 29.94
C LEU A 5 17.00 2.46 29.78
N GLN A 6 17.42 3.50 30.50
CA GLN A 6 16.88 4.86 30.32
C GLN A 6 17.32 5.50 29.00
N ASP A 7 18.54 5.22 28.53
CA ASP A 7 19.05 5.70 27.24
C ASP A 7 18.29 5.05 26.07
N PHE A 8 18.01 3.74 26.15
CA PHE A 8 17.13 3.06 25.19
C PHE A 8 15.69 3.58 25.22
N ALA A 9 15.18 3.95 26.40
CA ALA A 9 13.82 4.49 26.54
C ALA A 9 13.69 5.97 26.12
N ARG A 10 14.79 6.74 26.09
CA ARG A 10 14.81 8.17 25.70
C ARG A 10 15.24 8.40 24.25
N ALA A 11 15.93 7.46 23.62
CA ALA A 11 16.33 7.56 22.23
C ALA A 11 15.08 7.51 21.33
N ARG A 12 14.65 8.67 20.84
CA ARG A 12 13.64 8.72 19.78
C ARG A 12 14.20 7.98 18.57
N PRO A 13 13.48 7.01 17.99
CA PRO A 13 13.96 6.33 16.80
C PRO A 13 14.14 7.35 15.67
N PRO A 14 15.23 7.28 14.88
CA PRO A 14 15.41 8.15 13.73
C PRO A 14 14.20 8.10 12.81
N TRP A 15 13.85 9.23 12.17
CA TRP A 15 12.71 9.32 11.26
C TRP A 15 12.84 8.32 10.10
N ARG A 16 14.07 8.01 9.68
CA ARG A 16 14.35 6.95 8.70
C ARG A 16 13.85 5.58 9.16
N THR A 17 14.05 5.23 10.43
CA THR A 17 13.58 3.95 11.00
C THR A 17 12.05 3.91 11.02
N ILE A 18 11.41 5.00 11.44
CA ILE A 18 9.95 5.12 11.44
C ILE A 18 9.39 4.98 10.02
N LEU A 19 10.01 5.64 9.04
CA LEU A 19 9.65 5.53 7.63
C LEU A 19 9.70 4.08 7.13
N VAL A 20 10.79 3.35 7.40
CA VAL A 20 10.93 1.95 6.98
C VAL A 20 9.84 1.06 7.60
N TRP A 21 9.54 1.22 8.88
CA TRP A 21 8.46 0.47 9.53
C TRP A 21 7.09 0.81 8.96
N TYR A 22 6.85 2.08 8.64
CA TYR A 22 5.64 2.50 7.95
C TYR A 22 5.51 1.86 6.56
N LEU A 23 6.59 1.81 5.77
CA LEU A 23 6.57 1.12 4.48
C LEU A 23 6.31 -0.39 4.63
N ARG A 24 6.86 -1.04 5.66
CA ARG A 24 6.58 -2.45 5.97
C ARG A 24 5.14 -2.70 6.38
N PHE A 25 4.53 -1.77 7.12
CA PHE A 25 3.11 -1.85 7.43
C PHE A 25 2.25 -1.79 6.15
N LEU A 26 2.52 -0.81 5.27
CA LEU A 26 1.86 -0.73 3.97
C LEU A 26 2.10 -1.98 3.12
N ALA A 27 3.31 -2.54 3.16
CA ALA A 27 3.66 -3.76 2.45
C ALA A 27 2.77 -4.93 2.85
N ILE A 28 2.53 -5.14 4.15
CA ILE A 28 1.64 -6.20 4.65
C ILE A 28 0.21 -5.98 4.13
N LEU A 29 -0.28 -4.74 4.13
CA LEU A 29 -1.62 -4.43 3.62
C LEU A 29 -1.75 -4.75 2.12
N LEU A 30 -0.76 -4.37 1.32
CA LEU A 30 -0.75 -4.68 -0.11
C LEU A 30 -0.60 -6.18 -0.35
N ILE A 31 0.25 -6.87 0.39
CA ILE A 31 0.36 -8.33 0.28
C ILE A 31 -0.97 -9.00 0.64
N GLY A 32 -1.63 -8.58 1.72
CA GLY A 32 -2.97 -9.06 2.05
C GLY A 32 -3.98 -8.81 0.93
N GLY A 33 -3.97 -7.60 0.36
CA GLY A 33 -4.82 -7.22 -0.78
C GLY A 33 -4.57 -8.10 -2.00
N GLY A 34 -3.31 -8.29 -2.41
CA GLY A 34 -2.96 -9.14 -3.54
C GLY A 34 -3.35 -10.61 -3.32
N ILE A 35 -3.20 -11.14 -2.10
CA ILE A 35 -3.61 -12.51 -1.76
C ILE A 35 -5.12 -12.66 -1.93
N ILE A 36 -5.92 -11.67 -1.52
CA ILE A 36 -7.37 -11.68 -1.72
C ILE A 36 -7.72 -11.69 -3.21
N HIS A 37 -7.03 -10.90 -4.04
CA HIS A 37 -7.23 -10.92 -5.49
C HIS A 37 -6.88 -12.30 -6.08
N TRP A 38 -5.77 -12.91 -5.67
CA TRP A 38 -5.42 -14.28 -6.08
C TRP A 38 -6.44 -15.32 -5.62
N ALA A 39 -6.94 -15.20 -4.39
CA ALA A 39 -8.00 -16.06 -3.88
C ALA A 39 -9.29 -15.96 -4.72
N ARG A 40 -9.61 -14.77 -5.25
CA ARG A 40 -10.71 -14.61 -6.21
C ARG A 40 -10.41 -15.30 -7.54
N ILE A 41 -9.21 -15.09 -8.09
CA ILE A 41 -8.80 -15.67 -9.40
C ILE A 41 -8.87 -17.20 -9.38
N VAL A 42 -8.42 -17.83 -8.29
CA VAL A 42 -8.47 -19.30 -8.11
C VAL A 42 -9.89 -19.81 -7.77
N GLY A 43 -10.85 -18.90 -7.53
CA GLY A 43 -12.25 -19.25 -7.23
C GLY A 43 -12.52 -19.60 -5.77
N TYR A 44 -11.63 -19.24 -4.85
CA TYR A 44 -11.81 -19.48 -3.41
C TYR A 44 -12.82 -18.51 -2.75
N VAL A 45 -12.86 -17.26 -3.21
CA VAL A 45 -13.76 -16.22 -2.65
C VAL A 45 -14.51 -15.50 -3.77
N PRO A 46 -15.85 -15.37 -3.70
CA PRO A 46 -16.61 -14.56 -4.66
C PRO A 46 -16.42 -13.07 -4.40
N TRP A 47 -16.66 -12.25 -5.42
CA TRP A 47 -16.71 -10.79 -5.29
C TRP A 47 -18.07 -10.29 -5.73
N ARG A 48 -18.77 -9.55 -4.85
CA ARG A 48 -20.16 -9.10 -5.10
C ARG A 48 -21.09 -10.24 -5.54
N GLY A 49 -20.88 -11.44 -4.99
CA GLY A 49 -21.70 -12.62 -5.28
C GLY A 49 -21.37 -13.37 -6.57
N VAL A 50 -20.38 -12.90 -7.36
CA VAL A 50 -19.94 -13.57 -8.60
C VAL A 50 -18.54 -14.16 -8.45
N MET A 51 -18.34 -15.34 -9.03
CA MET A 51 -17.02 -15.97 -9.13
C MET A 51 -16.21 -15.34 -10.26
N PHE A 52 -14.88 -15.47 -10.21
CA PHE A 52 -13.98 -14.82 -11.18
C PHE A 52 -14.32 -15.14 -12.63
N VAL A 53 -14.64 -16.40 -12.93
CA VAL A 53 -15.02 -16.85 -14.28
C VAL A 53 -16.32 -16.22 -14.79
N ASP A 54 -17.21 -15.82 -13.88
CA ASP A 54 -18.51 -15.22 -14.21
C ASP A 54 -18.49 -13.68 -14.17
N MET A 55 -17.35 -13.09 -13.81
CA MET A 55 -17.20 -11.63 -13.79
C MET A 55 -17.15 -11.06 -15.22
N PRO A 56 -17.66 -9.84 -15.45
CA PRO A 56 -17.37 -9.10 -16.67
C PRO A 56 -15.87 -8.94 -16.90
N VAL A 57 -15.44 -8.87 -18.16
CA VAL A 57 -14.01 -8.88 -18.53
C VAL A 57 -13.23 -7.74 -17.85
N GLU A 58 -13.82 -6.54 -17.77
CA GLU A 58 -13.27 -5.40 -17.04
C GLU A 58 -12.95 -5.72 -15.57
N TRP A 59 -13.79 -6.49 -14.88
CA TRP A 59 -13.57 -6.86 -13.47
C TRP A 59 -12.50 -7.95 -13.35
N GLN A 60 -12.44 -8.88 -14.29
CA GLN A 60 -11.38 -9.90 -14.33
C GLN A 60 -10.01 -9.25 -14.53
N VAL A 61 -9.91 -8.34 -15.51
CA VAL A 61 -8.67 -7.61 -15.84
C VAL A 61 -8.19 -6.81 -14.62
N VAL A 62 -9.08 -6.06 -13.99
CA VAL A 62 -8.73 -5.26 -12.80
C VAL A 62 -8.31 -6.14 -11.62
N THR A 63 -9.00 -7.27 -11.39
CA THR A 63 -8.65 -8.22 -10.33
C THR A 63 -7.25 -8.80 -10.56
N ALA A 64 -6.93 -9.21 -11.79
CA ALA A 64 -5.61 -9.71 -12.14
C ALA A 64 -4.53 -8.63 -12.03
N TYR A 65 -4.81 -7.42 -12.53
CA TYR A 65 -3.92 -6.28 -12.46
C TYR A 65 -3.54 -5.92 -11.02
N PHE A 66 -4.52 -5.73 -10.12
CA PHE A 66 -4.24 -5.42 -8.72
C PHE A 66 -3.66 -6.61 -7.97
N GLY A 67 -4.03 -7.85 -8.32
CA GLY A 67 -3.41 -9.04 -7.73
C GLY A 67 -1.90 -9.11 -7.92
N VAL A 68 -1.41 -8.75 -9.11
CA VAL A 68 0.03 -8.67 -9.38
C VAL A 68 0.64 -7.39 -8.81
N LEU A 69 0.01 -6.24 -9.05
CA LEU A 69 0.56 -4.94 -8.66
C LEU A 69 0.69 -4.80 -7.14
N ASP A 70 -0.31 -5.22 -6.38
CA ASP A 70 -0.28 -5.16 -4.90
C ASP A 70 0.82 -6.09 -4.35
N MET A 71 1.01 -7.29 -4.93
CA MET A 71 2.12 -8.20 -4.57
C MET A 71 3.48 -7.55 -4.80
N VAL A 72 3.69 -7.06 -6.03
CA VAL A 72 4.97 -6.45 -6.43
C VAL A 72 5.26 -5.23 -5.56
N ALA A 73 4.32 -4.30 -5.45
CA ALA A 73 4.45 -3.12 -4.60
C ALA A 73 4.72 -3.51 -3.14
N GLY A 74 3.99 -4.49 -2.60
CA GLY A 74 4.17 -4.97 -1.23
C GLY A 74 5.58 -5.51 -0.98
N ILE A 75 6.10 -6.37 -1.87
CA ILE A 75 7.47 -6.90 -1.77
C ILE A 75 8.48 -5.76 -1.83
N GLY A 76 8.32 -4.83 -2.77
CA GLY A 76 9.23 -3.69 -2.93
C GLY A 76 9.28 -2.79 -1.70
N LEU A 77 8.11 -2.52 -1.11
CA LEU A 77 8.00 -1.75 0.13
C LEU A 77 8.60 -2.49 1.33
N TRP A 78 8.41 -3.81 1.44
CA TRP A 78 8.94 -4.62 2.53
C TRP A 78 10.47 -4.64 2.54
N LEU A 79 11.07 -4.79 1.35
CA LEU A 79 12.52 -4.79 1.15
C LEU A 79 13.13 -3.38 1.19
N ALA A 80 12.30 -2.33 1.36
CA ALA A 80 12.71 -0.94 1.26
C ALA A 80 13.45 -0.62 -0.05
N ALA A 81 13.05 -1.27 -1.14
CA ALA A 81 13.63 -1.06 -2.46
C ALA A 81 13.15 0.27 -3.04
N SER A 82 14.00 0.94 -3.81
CA SER A 82 13.69 2.26 -4.42
C SER A 82 12.46 2.23 -5.35
N TRP A 83 12.15 1.08 -5.95
CA TRP A 83 11.00 0.90 -6.83
C TRP A 83 9.68 0.63 -6.09
N GLY A 84 9.71 0.23 -4.82
CA GLY A 84 8.51 -0.09 -4.03
C GLY A 84 7.53 1.07 -3.92
N PRO A 85 7.96 2.28 -3.50
CA PRO A 85 7.11 3.45 -3.47
C PRO A 85 6.53 3.82 -4.84
N VAL A 86 7.30 3.65 -5.92
CA VAL A 86 6.84 3.93 -7.29
C VAL A 86 5.68 3.01 -7.67
N MET A 87 5.81 1.70 -7.41
CA MET A 87 4.73 0.73 -7.68
C MET A 87 3.50 0.97 -6.81
N TRP A 88 3.70 1.35 -5.55
CA TRP A 88 2.59 1.71 -4.67
C TRP A 88 1.87 3.00 -5.12
N LEU A 89 2.59 4.01 -5.59
CA LEU A 89 2.00 5.22 -6.15
C LEU A 89 1.23 4.92 -7.45
N LEU A 90 1.79 4.06 -8.32
CA LEU A 90 1.07 3.58 -9.51
C LEU A 90 -0.24 2.89 -9.12
N ARG A 91 -0.19 2.05 -8.10
CA ARG A 91 -1.36 1.36 -7.54
C ARG A 91 -2.42 2.34 -7.05
N VAL A 92 -2.02 3.39 -6.31
CA VAL A 92 -2.94 4.44 -5.86
C VAL A 92 -3.54 5.17 -7.07
N LEU A 93 -2.71 5.58 -8.04
CA LEU A 93 -3.16 6.26 -9.25
C LEU A 93 -4.20 5.43 -10.02
N SER A 94 -3.91 4.14 -10.25
CA SER A 94 -4.84 3.23 -10.93
C SER A 94 -6.18 3.14 -10.21
N GLN A 95 -6.18 3.12 -8.88
CA GLN A 95 -7.43 3.07 -8.12
C GLN A 95 -8.19 4.40 -8.12
N VAL A 96 -7.49 5.54 -8.11
CA VAL A 96 -8.11 6.86 -8.30
C VAL A 96 -8.78 6.93 -9.67
N VAL A 97 -8.09 6.52 -10.73
CA VAL A 97 -8.65 6.50 -12.10
C VAL A 97 -9.87 5.58 -12.17
N MET A 98 -9.79 4.38 -11.59
CA MET A 98 -10.88 3.41 -11.55
C MET A 98 -12.16 3.97 -10.91
N HIS A 99 -12.04 4.68 -9.78
CA HIS A 99 -13.20 5.20 -9.05
C HIS A 99 -13.66 6.61 -9.45
N THR A 100 -12.90 7.31 -10.29
CA THR A 100 -13.27 8.65 -10.79
C THR A 100 -13.69 8.62 -12.25
N MET A 101 -12.84 8.09 -13.13
CA MET A 101 -13.07 8.05 -14.58
C MET A 101 -13.98 6.88 -14.98
N PHE A 102 -13.87 5.74 -14.28
CA PHE A 102 -14.66 4.53 -14.57
C PHE A 102 -15.69 4.23 -13.47
N GLN A 103 -16.20 5.27 -12.82
CA GLN A 103 -17.15 5.16 -11.71
C GLN A 103 -18.43 4.41 -12.10
N ASP A 104 -18.87 4.50 -13.36
CA ASP A 104 -20.07 3.82 -13.87
C ASP A 104 -19.90 2.29 -13.90
N ILE A 105 -18.66 1.81 -14.04
CA ILE A 105 -18.33 0.38 -14.14
C ILE A 105 -18.06 -0.22 -12.75
N PHE A 106 -17.30 0.49 -11.92
CA PHE A 106 -16.78 -0.06 -10.67
C PHE A 106 -17.54 0.43 -9.43
N GLY A 107 -18.28 1.52 -9.56
CA GLY A 107 -18.92 2.26 -8.49
C GLY A 107 -17.95 3.21 -7.77
N SER A 108 -18.51 4.26 -7.18
CA SER A 108 -17.74 5.20 -6.36
C SER A 108 -17.43 4.58 -4.99
N ARG A 109 -16.15 4.66 -4.57
CA ARG A 109 -15.68 4.22 -3.25
C ARG A 109 -14.87 5.31 -2.57
N PRO A 110 -15.53 6.34 -1.99
CA PRO A 110 -14.83 7.48 -1.41
C PRO A 110 -13.92 7.09 -0.25
N TYR A 111 -14.30 6.09 0.55
CA TYR A 111 -13.50 5.62 1.69
C TYR A 111 -12.11 5.10 1.30
N GLU A 112 -12.02 4.34 0.21
CA GLU A 112 -10.75 3.79 -0.27
C GLU A 112 -9.81 4.91 -0.76
N ILE A 113 -10.37 5.92 -1.44
CA ILE A 113 -9.62 7.11 -1.88
C ILE A 113 -9.11 7.91 -0.69
N THR A 114 -9.95 8.15 0.33
CA THR A 114 -9.53 8.88 1.54
C THR A 114 -8.38 8.15 2.25
N PHE A 115 -8.46 6.83 2.38
CA PHE A 115 -7.38 6.03 2.96
C PHE A 115 -6.05 6.19 2.20
N MET A 116 -6.10 6.21 0.86
CA MET A 116 -4.90 6.45 0.04
C MET A 116 -4.31 7.83 0.25
N MET A 117 -5.17 8.86 0.29
CA MET A 117 -4.70 10.24 0.48
C MET A 117 -3.99 10.40 1.83
N VAL A 118 -4.54 9.78 2.89
CA VAL A 118 -3.89 9.75 4.20
C VAL A 118 -2.55 9.03 4.14
N THR A 119 -2.49 7.86 3.51
CA THR A 119 -1.24 7.09 3.44
C THR A 119 -0.15 7.79 2.63
N ILE A 120 -0.50 8.49 1.54
CA ILE A 120 0.39 9.39 0.80
C ILE A 120 0.88 10.55 1.66
N ALA A 121 -0.03 11.23 2.37
CA ALA A 121 0.35 12.36 3.22
C ALA A 121 1.34 11.94 4.32
N VAL A 122 1.11 10.79 4.97
CA VAL A 122 2.04 10.25 5.97
C VAL A 122 3.38 9.87 5.34
N TYR A 123 3.38 9.21 4.18
CA TYR A 123 4.61 8.85 3.47
C TYR A 123 5.46 10.09 3.14
N LEU A 124 4.85 11.12 2.55
CA LEU A 124 5.55 12.37 2.19
C LEU A 124 6.10 13.08 3.43
N THR A 125 5.29 13.16 4.49
CA THR A 125 5.70 13.79 5.76
C THR A 125 6.91 13.07 6.35
N LEU A 126 6.87 11.74 6.46
CA LEU A 126 7.97 10.94 6.99
C LEU A 126 9.23 11.05 6.12
N THR A 127 9.07 11.09 4.80
CA THR A 127 10.17 11.27 3.85
C THR A 127 10.86 12.62 4.08
N VAL A 128 10.10 13.71 4.12
CA VAL A 128 10.63 15.06 4.36
C VAL A 128 11.30 15.17 5.73
N LEU A 129 10.71 14.58 6.78
CA LEU A 129 11.31 14.57 8.12
C LEU A 129 12.64 13.80 8.14
N SER A 130 12.71 12.65 7.46
CA SER A 130 13.93 11.85 7.36
C SER A 130 15.05 12.57 6.61
N GLU A 131 14.72 13.32 5.56
CA GLU A 131 15.70 14.13 4.83
C GLU A 131 16.21 15.32 5.64
N ARG A 132 15.32 15.97 6.40
CA ARG A 132 15.68 17.07 7.30
C ARG A 132 16.61 16.62 8.42
N GLU A 133 16.42 15.42 8.95
CA GLU A 133 17.31 14.82 9.94
C GLU A 133 18.69 14.53 9.34
N ARG A 134 18.73 13.89 8.17
CA ARG A 134 20.00 13.60 7.45
C ARG A 134 20.83 14.85 7.11
N ARG A 135 20.19 16.02 6.91
CA ARG A 135 20.89 17.29 6.61
C ARG A 135 21.48 17.98 7.86
N LYS A 136 21.04 17.59 9.06
CA LYS A 136 21.50 18.18 10.32
C LYS A 136 22.69 17.44 10.93
N GLU A 137 22.87 16.18 10.52
CA GLU A 137 24.09 15.38 10.75
C GLU A 137 25.19 15.79 9.79
#